data_AF-A0A261FDU3-F1
#
_entry.id   AF-A0A261FDU3-F1
#
_cell.length_a   1.000
_cell.length_b   1.000
_cell.length_c   1.000
_cell.angle_alpha   90.00
_cell.angle_beta   90.00
_cell.angle_gamma   90.00
#
_symmetry.space_group_name_H-M   'P 1'
#
loop_
_entity.id
_entity.type
_entity.pdbx_description
1 polymer ?
#
loop_
_entity_poly.entity_id
_entity_poly.type
_entity_poly.pdbx_seq_one_letter_code
_entity_poly.pdbx_strand_id
1 'polypeptide(L)'
;MDVKSSYSSAAAEQRAEAARRLLGGDSVLAYAFARGRTRTALYKQNWREVDINEVIARFTPGAQVKKSGVKVHFVDPRGRYEIVADSAGGYLRIQDIRNFPKKKRVFVDLNGNDVRFVLVNGKLERRDKESAMRLTHFRIKKRPGMRG
;
A
#
# COMPACT_ATOMS: atom_id res chain seq x y z
N MET A 1 -16.66 -1.95 -11.10
CA MET A 1 -15.31 -1.58 -11.61
C MET A 1 -14.30 -2.58 -11.04
N ASP A 2 -13.57 -3.31 -11.89
CA ASP A 2 -12.57 -4.28 -11.44
C ASP A 2 -11.24 -3.59 -11.11
N VAL A 3 -11.08 -3.21 -9.85
CA VAL A 3 -9.95 -2.38 -9.39
C VAL A 3 -8.63 -3.15 -9.41
N LYS A 4 -8.70 -4.47 -9.23
CA LYS A 4 -7.54 -5.35 -9.37
C LYS A 4 -6.96 -5.30 -10.79
N SER A 5 -7.78 -5.18 -11.83
CA SER A 5 -7.30 -4.96 -13.21
C SER A 5 -6.59 -3.61 -13.32
N SER A 6 -7.20 -2.54 -12.82
CA SER A 6 -6.61 -1.20 -12.84
C SER A 6 -5.26 -1.14 -12.10
N TYR A 7 -5.15 -1.82 -10.95
CA TYR A 7 -3.88 -1.95 -10.23
C TYR A 7 -2.85 -2.74 -11.03
N SER A 8 -3.22 -3.88 -11.61
CA SER A 8 -2.31 -4.70 -12.42
C SER A 8 -1.79 -3.94 -13.64
N SER A 9 -2.66 -3.25 -14.38
CA SER A 9 -2.25 -2.41 -15.51
C SER A 9 -1.36 -1.25 -15.07
N ALA A 10 -1.73 -0.56 -13.98
CA ALA A 10 -0.90 0.51 -13.42
C ALA A 10 0.49 0.02 -13.00
N ALA A 11 0.57 -1.18 -12.42
CA ALA A 11 1.84 -1.77 -12.03
C ALA A 11 2.71 -2.15 -13.24
N ALA A 12 2.11 -2.62 -14.33
CA ALA A 12 2.82 -2.90 -15.58
C ALA A 12 3.34 -1.61 -16.24
N GLU A 13 2.48 -0.60 -16.37
CA GLU A 13 2.84 0.71 -16.92
C GLU A 13 3.98 1.37 -16.13
N GLN A 14 3.92 1.36 -14.80
CA GLN A 14 4.97 1.94 -13.95
C GLN A 14 6.29 1.20 -14.09
N ARG A 15 6.29 -0.13 -14.32
CA ARG A 15 7.52 -0.90 -14.59
C ARG A 15 8.10 -0.56 -15.96
N ALA A 16 7.26 -0.45 -16.98
CA ALA A 16 7.69 -0.07 -18.32
C ALA A 16 8.30 1.34 -18.33
N GLU A 17 7.67 2.30 -17.64
CA GLU A 17 8.21 3.65 -17.50
C GLU A 17 9.53 3.68 -16.72
N ALA A 18 9.67 2.86 -15.67
CA ALA A 18 10.93 2.74 -14.94
C ALA A 18 12.08 2.25 -15.84
N ALA A 19 11.81 1.28 -16.71
CA ALA A 19 12.79 0.78 -17.68
C ALA A 19 13.15 1.85 -18.73
N ARG A 20 12.14 2.55 -19.27
CA ARG A 20 12.35 3.63 -20.25
C ARG A 20 13.21 4.76 -19.69
N ARG A 21 12.90 5.21 -18.47
CA ARG A 21 13.67 6.27 -17.78
C ARG A 21 15.11 5.87 -17.50
N LEU A 22 15.31 4.62 -17.09
CA LEU A 22 16.66 4.09 -16.84
C LEU A 22 17.51 4.11 -18.11
N LEU A 23 16.95 3.72 -19.26
CA LEU A 23 17.63 3.81 -20.56
C LEU A 23 17.96 5.26 -20.95
N GLY A 24 17.12 6.22 -20.53
CA GLY A 24 17.34 7.65 -20.70
C GLY A 24 18.22 8.31 -19.61
N GLY A 25 18.83 7.52 -18.71
CA GLY A 25 19.72 8.02 -17.66
C GLY A 25 19.05 8.46 -16.34
N ASP A 26 17.72 8.44 -16.23
CA ASP A 26 16.98 8.68 -14.98
C ASP A 26 16.74 7.36 -14.23
N SER A 27 17.56 7.11 -13.20
CA SER A 27 17.49 5.90 -12.39
C SER A 27 16.53 5.99 -11.19
N VAL A 28 15.91 7.14 -10.93
CA VAL A 28 15.15 7.39 -9.69
C VAL A 28 14.00 6.39 -9.54
N LEU A 29 13.23 6.18 -10.60
CA LEU A 29 12.08 5.27 -10.57
C LEU A 29 12.53 3.80 -10.48
N ALA A 30 13.60 3.43 -11.20
CA ALA A 30 14.18 2.09 -11.14
C ALA A 30 14.69 1.75 -9.72
N TYR A 31 15.35 2.71 -9.05
CA TYR A 31 15.80 2.56 -7.67
C TYR A 31 14.62 2.42 -6.70
N ALA A 32 13.55 3.20 -6.88
CA ALA A 32 12.32 3.05 -6.10
C ALA A 32 11.70 1.66 -6.26
N PHE A 33 11.71 1.09 -7.47
CA PHE A 33 11.27 -0.27 -7.74
C PHE A 33 12.14 -1.32 -7.03
N ALA A 34 13.47 -1.17 -7.06
CA ALA A 34 14.40 -2.05 -6.36
C ALA A 34 14.12 -2.05 -4.85
N ARG A 35 14.00 -0.87 -4.23
CA ARG A 35 13.68 -0.73 -2.79
C ARG A 35 12.35 -1.36 -2.40
N GLY A 36 11.33 -1.22 -3.23
CA GLY A 36 10.02 -1.88 -3.02
C GLY A 36 10.15 -3.40 -2.98
N ARG A 37 10.91 -3.97 -3.91
CA ARG A 37 11.20 -5.41 -3.98
C ARG A 37 12.02 -5.89 -2.78
N THR A 38 13.09 -5.19 -2.40
CA THR A 38 13.93 -5.55 -1.24
C THR A 38 13.11 -5.62 0.06
N ARG A 39 12.28 -4.60 0.34
CA ARG A 39 11.41 -4.61 1.53
C ARG A 39 10.44 -5.79 1.53
N THR A 40 9.89 -6.11 0.37
CA THR A 40 8.97 -7.24 0.24
C THR A 40 9.71 -8.56 0.49
N ALA A 41 10.92 -8.72 -0.05
CA ALA A 41 11.73 -9.90 0.22
C ALA A 41 12.02 -10.10 1.72
N LEU A 42 12.29 -9.01 2.45
CA LEU A 42 12.63 -9.06 3.88
C LEU A 42 11.42 -9.35 4.80
N TYR A 43 10.24 -8.81 4.48
CA TYR A 43 9.14 -8.77 5.46
C TYR A 43 7.84 -9.43 5.01
N LYS A 44 7.69 -9.82 3.73
CA LYS A 44 6.39 -10.32 3.19
C LYS A 44 5.83 -11.52 3.93
N GLN A 45 6.69 -12.36 4.52
CA GLN A 45 6.29 -13.57 5.24
C GLN A 45 5.42 -13.25 6.46
N ASN A 46 5.57 -12.05 7.03
CA ASN A 46 4.83 -11.61 8.20
C ASN A 46 3.56 -10.82 7.82
N TRP A 47 3.27 -10.63 6.52
CA TRP A 47 2.16 -9.81 6.06
C TRP A 47 0.96 -10.67 5.66
N ARG A 48 -0.21 -10.29 6.17
CA ARG A 48 -1.47 -10.94 5.79
C ARG A 48 -1.79 -10.69 4.32
N GLU A 49 -2.25 -11.73 3.63
CA GLU A 49 -2.77 -11.61 2.27
C GLU A 49 -4.21 -11.09 2.24
N VAL A 50 -4.49 -10.20 1.28
CA VAL A 50 -5.81 -9.58 1.09
C VAL A 50 -6.18 -9.52 -0.38
N ASP A 51 -7.48 -9.52 -0.68
CA ASP A 51 -7.96 -9.07 -1.98
C ASP A 51 -8.12 -7.55 -1.97
N ILE A 52 -7.47 -6.87 -2.92
CA ILE A 52 -7.51 -5.42 -3.02
C ILE A 52 -8.93 -4.89 -3.29
N ASN A 53 -9.76 -5.64 -4.02
CA ASN A 53 -11.14 -5.25 -4.31
C ASN A 53 -11.97 -5.19 -3.01
N GLU A 54 -11.80 -6.18 -2.12
CA GLU A 54 -12.48 -6.22 -0.82
C GLU A 54 -12.06 -5.04 0.07
N VAL A 55 -10.76 -4.76 0.13
CA VAL A 55 -10.23 -3.65 0.94
C VAL A 55 -10.75 -2.30 0.43
N ILE A 56 -10.76 -2.10 -0.89
CA ILE A 56 -11.28 -0.87 -1.52
C ILE A 56 -12.77 -0.72 -1.30
N ALA A 57 -13.55 -1.79 -1.50
CA ALA A 57 -14.99 -1.75 -1.25
C ALA A 57 -15.32 -1.35 0.20
N ARG A 58 -14.51 -1.82 1.17
CA ARG A 58 -14.69 -1.49 2.58
C ARG A 58 -14.25 -0.08 2.95
N PHE A 59 -13.05 0.33 2.57
CA PHE A 59 -12.44 1.56 3.09
C PHE A 59 -12.59 2.77 2.18
N THR A 60 -12.63 2.57 0.87
CA THR A 60 -12.68 3.66 -0.11
C THR A 60 -13.69 3.34 -1.23
N PRO A 61 -14.98 3.14 -0.90
CA PRO A 61 -15.99 2.88 -1.91
C PRO A 61 -16.11 4.05 -2.88
N GLY A 62 -16.11 3.78 -4.19
CA GLY A 62 -16.11 4.82 -5.22
C GLY A 62 -14.79 5.61 -5.30
N ALA A 63 -13.67 4.99 -4.91
CA ALA A 63 -12.38 5.65 -4.85
C ALA A 63 -11.96 6.36 -6.15
N GLN A 64 -11.35 7.53 -5.98
CA GLN A 64 -10.58 8.17 -7.04
C GLN A 64 -9.18 7.55 -7.11
N VAL A 65 -8.75 7.18 -8.32
CA VAL A 65 -7.45 6.54 -8.55
C VAL A 65 -6.40 7.59 -8.93
N LYS A 66 -5.27 7.64 -8.22
CA LYS A 66 -4.13 8.51 -8.53
C LYS A 66 -2.84 7.70 -8.57
N LYS A 67 -2.02 7.91 -9.59
CA LYS A 67 -0.71 7.26 -9.73
C LYS A 67 0.38 8.25 -9.33
N SER A 68 1.34 7.81 -8.51
CA SER A 68 2.49 8.63 -8.10
C SER A 68 3.72 7.76 -7.87
N GLY A 69 4.75 7.92 -8.69
CA GLY A 69 5.94 7.05 -8.66
C GLY A 69 5.56 5.57 -8.78
N VAL A 70 5.96 4.76 -7.80
CA VAL A 70 5.63 3.31 -7.70
C VAL A 70 4.33 3.03 -6.91
N LYS A 71 3.53 4.06 -6.66
CA LYS A 71 2.32 3.96 -5.84
C LYS A 71 1.08 4.17 -6.69
N VAL A 72 0.04 3.44 -6.33
CA VAL A 72 -1.33 3.65 -6.79
C VAL A 72 -2.16 3.97 -5.55
N HIS A 73 -2.80 5.13 -5.57
CA HIS A 73 -3.59 5.67 -4.47
C HIS A 73 -5.06 5.53 -4.83
N PHE A 74 -5.84 4.97 -3.92
CA PHE A 74 -7.29 4.89 -3.99
C PHE A 74 -7.84 5.77 -2.86
N VAL A 75 -8.36 6.94 -3.20
CA VAL A 75 -8.77 7.94 -2.21
C VAL A 75 -10.29 7.88 -2.04
N ASP A 76 -10.77 7.71 -0.81
CA ASP A 76 -12.20 7.84 -0.49
C ASP A 76 -12.66 9.25 -0.86
N PRO A 77 -13.65 9.43 -1.74
CA PRO A 77 -14.18 10.76 -2.08
C PRO A 77 -14.73 11.51 -0.86
N ARG A 78 -15.07 10.80 0.23
CA ARG A 78 -15.51 11.40 1.51
C ARG A 78 -14.35 11.84 2.40
N GLY A 79 -13.10 11.63 1.98
CA GLY A 79 -11.91 12.06 2.72
C GLY A 79 -11.65 11.28 4.01
N ARG A 80 -12.11 10.03 4.14
CA ARG A 80 -11.91 9.23 5.36
C ARG A 80 -10.67 8.36 5.31
N TYR A 81 -10.51 7.62 4.22
CA TYR A 81 -9.39 6.71 4.04
C TYR A 81 -8.73 6.88 2.67
N GLU A 82 -7.47 6.49 2.61
CA GLU A 82 -6.68 6.35 1.39
C GLU A 82 -5.99 4.98 1.43
N ILE A 83 -6.19 4.17 0.38
CA ILE A 83 -5.42 2.94 0.20
C ILE A 83 -4.22 3.24 -0.68
N VAL A 84 -3.03 2.96 -0.17
CA VAL A 84 -1.77 3.14 -0.88
C VAL A 84 -1.22 1.78 -1.27
N ALA A 85 -1.39 1.42 -2.55
CA ALA A 85 -0.84 0.20 -3.12
C ALA A 85 0.55 0.44 -3.70
N ASP A 86 1.53 -0.37 -3.30
CA ASP A 86 2.89 -0.39 -3.83
C ASP A 86 2.94 -1.37 -5.02
N SER A 87 3.15 -0.87 -6.23
CA SER A 87 3.26 -1.70 -7.43
C SER A 87 4.59 -2.43 -7.55
N ALA A 88 5.65 -1.89 -6.92
CA ALA A 88 6.95 -2.52 -6.87
C ALA A 88 7.00 -3.69 -5.87
N GLY A 89 6.34 -3.51 -4.71
CA GLY A 89 6.33 -4.49 -3.64
C GLY A 89 5.12 -5.43 -3.63
N GLY A 90 4.05 -5.14 -4.36
CA GLY A 90 2.87 -6.02 -4.40
C GLY A 90 2.10 -6.08 -3.08
N TYR A 91 2.08 -4.99 -2.33
CA TYR A 91 1.35 -4.87 -1.06
C TYR A 91 0.59 -3.55 -1.01
N LEU A 92 -0.42 -3.46 -0.15
CA LEU A 92 -1.15 -2.23 0.12
C LEU A 92 -1.06 -1.86 1.61
N ARG A 93 -1.39 -0.61 1.90
CA ARG A 93 -1.60 -0.09 3.26
C ARG A 93 -2.84 0.78 3.28
N ILE A 94 -3.51 0.84 4.42
CA ILE A 94 -4.70 1.67 4.63
C ILE A 94 -4.30 2.86 5.48
N GLN A 95 -4.61 4.06 5.02
CA GLN A 95 -4.27 5.31 5.69
C GLN A 95 -5.54 6.04 6.10
N ASP A 96 -5.65 6.38 7.39
CA ASP A 96 -6.70 7.27 7.89
C ASP A 96 -6.30 8.72 7.59
N ILE A 97 -7.20 9.42 6.89
CA ILE A 97 -7.04 10.80 6.45
C ILE A 97 -8.18 11.72 6.92
N ARG A 98 -9.11 11.23 7.76
CA ARG A 98 -10.31 11.99 8.21
C ARG A 98 -10.02 13.38 8.75
N ASN A 99 -8.88 13.52 9.44
CA ASN A 99 -8.47 14.75 10.12
C ASN A 99 -7.30 15.46 9.44
N PHE A 100 -6.90 15.03 8.24
CA PHE A 100 -5.84 15.71 7.49
C PHE A 100 -6.39 17.01 6.85
N PRO A 101 -5.64 18.13 6.83
CA PRO A 101 -4.25 18.31 7.27
C PRO A 101 -4.07 18.66 8.76
N LYS A 102 -5.16 18.82 9.53
CA LYS A 102 -5.11 19.21 10.96
C LYS A 102 -4.34 18.20 11.82
N LYS A 103 -4.35 16.91 11.45
CA LYS A 103 -3.59 15.83 12.10
C LYS A 103 -2.76 15.06 11.07
N LYS A 104 -1.65 14.49 11.55
CA LYS A 104 -0.82 13.57 10.74
C LYS A 104 -1.66 12.37 10.33
N ARG A 105 -1.49 11.94 9.08
CA ARG A 105 -2.07 10.71 8.57
C ARG A 105 -1.47 9.50 9.30
N VAL A 106 -2.28 8.47 9.54
CA VAL A 106 -1.83 7.25 10.25
C VAL A 106 -2.17 6.01 9.45
N PHE A 107 -1.28 5.02 9.45
CA PHE A 107 -1.60 3.72 8.88
C PHE A 107 -2.35 2.88 9.91
N VAL A 108 -3.43 2.25 9.45
CA VAL A 108 -4.34 1.48 10.28
C VAL A 108 -4.35 0.00 9.88
N ASP A 109 -4.89 -0.85 10.75
CA ASP A 109 -5.12 -2.26 10.45
C ASP A 109 -6.34 -2.46 9.53
N LEU A 110 -6.68 -3.73 9.22
CA LEU A 110 -7.86 -4.09 8.42
C LEU A 110 -9.20 -3.76 9.08
N ASN A 111 -9.20 -3.31 10.33
CA ASN A 111 -10.39 -2.87 11.05
C ASN A 111 -10.46 -1.34 11.17
N GLY A 112 -9.44 -0.62 10.69
CA GLY A 112 -9.38 0.83 10.78
C GLY A 112 -8.81 1.35 12.11
N ASN A 113 -8.20 0.49 12.92
CA ASN A 113 -7.61 0.86 14.20
C ASN A 113 -6.20 1.42 14.03
N ASP A 114 -5.87 2.45 14.82
CA ASP A 114 -4.49 2.93 14.96
C ASP A 114 -3.68 1.91 15.79
N VAL A 115 -2.72 1.26 15.13
CA VAL A 115 -1.89 0.19 15.73
C VAL A 115 -0.50 0.66 16.14
N ARG A 116 -0.23 1.98 16.13
CA ARG A 116 1.09 2.53 16.49
C ARG A 116 1.47 2.32 17.94
N PHE A 117 0.48 2.14 18.81
CA PHE A 117 0.68 1.94 20.25
C PHE A 117 0.13 0.58 20.68
N VAL A 118 0.65 0.10 21.80
CA VAL A 118 0.22 -1.11 22.50
C VAL A 118 0.14 -0.79 23.98
N LEU A 119 -0.84 -1.37 24.68
CA LEU A 119 -0.94 -1.25 26.12
C LEU A 119 -0.03 -2.29 26.77
N VAL A 120 0.97 -1.83 27.53
CA VAL A 120 1.88 -2.67 28.32
C VAL A 120 1.78 -2.20 29.75
N ASN A 121 1.34 -3.08 30.65
CA ASN A 121 1.17 -2.79 32.09
C ASN A 121 0.38 -1.49 32.36
N GLY A 122 -0.71 -1.27 31.61
CA GLY A 122 -1.56 -0.07 31.76
C GLY A 122 -1.00 1.21 31.15
N LYS A 123 0.20 1.18 30.53
CA LYS A 123 0.80 2.32 29.84
C LYS A 123 0.80 2.11 28.32
N LEU A 124 0.55 3.19 27.58
CA LEU A 124 0.64 3.16 26.11
C LEU A 124 2.11 3.26 25.70
N GLU A 125 2.63 2.20 25.13
CA GLU A 125 3.97 2.15 24.57
C GLU A 125 3.91 2.13 23.05
N ARG A 126 4.92 2.76 22.42
CA ARG A 126 5.02 2.76 20.97
C ARG A 126 5.42 1.36 20.51
N ARG A 127 4.65 0.79 19.60
CA ARG A 127 4.94 -0.50 18.98
C ARG A 127 6.24 -0.42 18.18
N ASP A 128 7.04 -1.48 18.23
CA ASP A 128 8.22 -1.59 17.39
C ASP A 128 7.84 -1.57 15.89
N LYS A 129 8.82 -1.23 15.05
CA LYS A 129 8.62 -1.03 13.62
C LYS A 129 8.10 -2.29 12.93
N GLU A 130 8.61 -3.46 13.27
CA GLU A 130 8.26 -4.71 12.58
C GLU A 130 6.83 -5.13 12.94
N SER A 131 6.48 -5.09 14.23
CA SER A 131 5.11 -5.36 14.69
C SER A 131 4.10 -4.38 14.09
N ALA A 132 4.45 -3.09 13.99
CA ALA A 132 3.60 -2.11 13.32
C ALA A 132 3.47 -2.41 11.82
N MET A 133 4.55 -2.81 11.14
CA MET A 133 4.52 -3.18 9.72
C MET A 133 3.65 -4.41 9.48
N ARG A 134 3.76 -5.45 10.32
CA ARG A 134 2.93 -6.65 10.28
C ARG A 134 1.44 -6.34 10.33
N LEU A 135 1.05 -5.31 11.07
CA LEU A 135 -0.36 -4.91 11.24
C LEU A 135 -0.86 -3.92 10.20
N THR A 136 0.02 -3.31 9.40
CA THR A 136 -0.34 -2.22 8.46
C THR A 136 -0.01 -2.53 7.00
N HIS A 137 0.84 -3.53 6.73
CA HIS A 137 1.20 -3.96 5.38
C HIS A 137 0.46 -5.25 5.02
N PHE A 138 -0.23 -5.22 3.89
CA PHE A 138 -1.06 -6.33 3.43
C PHE A 138 -0.65 -6.74 2.03
N ARG A 139 -0.25 -8.01 1.87
CA ARG A 139 0.16 -8.56 0.58
C ARG A 139 -1.06 -8.70 -0.33
N ILE A 140 -0.96 -8.18 -1.55
CA ILE A 140 -2.07 -8.27 -2.50
C ILE A 140 -2.06 -9.67 -3.12
N LYS A 141 -3.18 -10.40 -3.01
CA LYS A 141 -3.34 -11.71 -3.65
C LYS A 141 -3.15 -11.59 -5.16
N LYS A 142 -2.27 -12.43 -5.73
CA LYS A 142 -2.16 -12.59 -7.19
C LYS A 142 -3.48 -13.14 -7.74
N ARG A 143 -3.79 -12.85 -9.00
CA ARG A 143 -4.90 -13.54 -9.69
C ARG A 143 -4.51 -15.01 -9.86
N PRO A 144 -5.40 -15.97 -9.52
CA PRO A 144 -5.19 -17.33 -9.96
C PRO A 144 -5.16 -17.33 -11.50
N GLY A 145 -4.04 -17.73 -12.10
CA GLY A 145 -3.90 -17.88 -13.56
C GLY A 145 -2.81 -17.06 -14.27
N MET A 146 -2.20 -16.05 -13.64
CA MET A 146 -1.02 -15.39 -14.24
C MET A 146 0.27 -16.05 -13.73
N ARG A 147 0.81 -16.99 -14.52
CA ARG A 147 2.21 -17.44 -14.40
C ARG A 147 3.13 -16.28 -14.80
N GLY A 148 4.24 -16.15 -14.07
CA GLY A 148 5.19 -15.03 -14.16
C GLY A 148 6.06 -15.07 -15.40
#